data_AF-A0A841BJZ8-F1
#
_entry.id   AF-A0A841BJZ8-F1
#
_cell.length_a   1.000
_cell.length_b   1.000
_cell.length_c   1.000
_cell.angle_alpha   90.00
_cell.angle_beta   90.00
_cell.angle_gamma   90.00
#
_symmetry.space_group_name_H-M   'P 1'
#
loop_
_entity.id
_entity.type
_entity.pdbx_description
1 polymer ?
#
loop_
_entity_poly.entity_id
_entity_poly.type
_entity_poly.pdbx_seq_one_letter_code
_entity_poly.pdbx_strand_id
1 'polypeptide(L)'
;MAVTKYSISVPEDVAAQLEGVENVSAYVTEALRLRRRGDRLQAVFARHGVEVTPEGVAAMGARIEAQQSRLRARRGAGEAA
;
A
#
# COMPACT_ATOMS: atom_id res chain seq x y z
N MET A 1 12.87 16.12 -13.23
CA MET A 1 13.00 15.05 -12.21
C MET A 1 14.24 14.23 -12.58
N ALA A 2 15.21 14.07 -11.68
CA ALA A 2 16.38 13.24 -11.96
C ALA A 2 16.00 11.76 -11.81
N VAL A 3 16.36 10.93 -12.80
CA VAL A 3 16.14 9.48 -12.78
C VAL A 3 17.50 8.80 -12.65
N THR A 4 17.62 7.90 -11.67
CA THR A 4 18.82 7.10 -11.45
C THR A 4 18.48 5.63 -11.64
N LYS A 5 19.23 4.93 -12.50
CA LYS A 5 19.01 3.50 -12.78
C LYS A 5 19.83 2.64 -11.81
N TYR A 6 19.18 1.64 -11.23
CA TYR A 6 19.82 0.58 -10.45
C TYR A 6 19.56 -0.76 -11.15
N SER A 7 20.56 -1.65 -11.14
CA SER A 7 20.41 -3.05 -11.55
C SER A 7 20.51 -3.92 -10.30
N ILE A 8 19.56 -4.81 -10.11
CA ILE A 8 19.46 -5.68 -8.93
C ILE A 8 19.19 -7.11 -9.39
N SER A 9 19.70 -8.08 -8.63
CA SER A 9 19.30 -9.47 -8.74
C SER A 9 18.15 -9.73 -7.77
N VAL A 10 17.11 -10.43 -8.23
CA VAL A 10 15.96 -10.81 -7.42
C VAL A 10 15.80 -12.34 -7.42
N PRO A 11 15.19 -12.91 -6.37
CA PRO A 11 14.78 -14.32 -6.36
C PRO A 11 13.86 -14.69 -7.54
N GLU A 12 13.86 -15.97 -7.92
CA GLU A 12 13.13 -16.47 -9.09
C GLU A 12 11.61 -16.28 -8.97
N ASP A 13 11.04 -16.48 -7.79
CA ASP A 13 9.62 -16.23 -7.50
C ASP A 13 9.25 -14.76 -7.69
N VAL A 14 10.14 -13.84 -7.31
CA VAL A 14 9.96 -12.41 -7.53
C VAL A 14 10.12 -12.06 -9.00
N ALA A 15 11.09 -12.66 -9.70
CA ALA A 15 11.27 -12.47 -11.14
C ALA A 15 10.00 -12.87 -11.92
N ALA A 16 9.44 -14.04 -11.63
CA ALA A 16 8.21 -14.52 -12.25
C ALA A 16 7.02 -13.58 -11.99
N GLN A 17 6.92 -12.99 -10.80
CA GLN A 17 5.89 -11.98 -10.52
C GLN A 17 6.09 -10.70 -11.34
N LEU A 18 7.33 -10.23 -11.48
CA LEU A 18 7.65 -9.00 -12.21
C LEU A 18 7.48 -9.16 -13.73
N GLU A 19 7.68 -10.35 -14.29
CA GLU A 19 7.44 -10.64 -15.71
C GLU A 19 5.98 -10.37 -16.13
N GLY A 20 5.02 -10.56 -15.22
CA GLY A 20 3.61 -10.26 -15.46
C GLY A 20 3.23 -8.79 -15.33
N VAL A 21 4.15 -7.91 -14.92
CA VAL A 21 3.86 -6.50 -14.65
C VAL A 21 4.24 -5.62 -15.84
N GLU A 22 3.26 -4.91 -16.41
CA GLU A 22 3.45 -4.02 -17.56
C GLU A 22 4.54 -2.95 -17.33
N ASN A 23 4.64 -2.41 -16.10
CA ASN A 23 5.67 -1.45 -15.72
C ASN A 23 6.31 -1.80 -14.36
N VAL A 24 7.34 -2.63 -14.43
CA VAL A 24 8.12 -3.06 -13.25
C VAL A 24 8.67 -1.88 -12.45
N SER A 25 9.20 -0.84 -13.12
CA SER A 25 9.81 0.30 -12.43
C SER A 25 8.78 1.08 -11.60
N ALA A 26 7.60 1.32 -12.17
CA ALA A 26 6.51 1.99 -11.45
C ALA A 26 6.02 1.15 -10.27
N TYR A 27 5.81 -0.16 -10.49
CA TYR A 27 5.36 -1.09 -9.46
C TYR A 27 6.32 -1.13 -8.26
N VAL A 28 7.62 -1.35 -8.52
CA VAL A 28 8.64 -1.41 -7.46
C VAL A 28 8.78 -0.05 -6.76
N THR A 29 8.71 1.05 -7.50
CA THR A 29 8.77 2.40 -6.91
C THR A 29 7.60 2.66 -5.97
N GLU A 30 6.39 2.30 -6.36
CA GLU A 30 5.20 2.47 -5.51
C GLU A 30 5.24 1.55 -4.29
N ALA A 31 5.67 0.30 -4.45
CA ALA A 31 5.86 -0.62 -3.32
C ALA A 31 6.85 -0.05 -2.27
N LEU A 32 7.98 0.50 -2.73
CA LEU A 32 8.97 1.13 -1.85
C LEU A 32 8.41 2.39 -1.17
N ARG A 33 7.63 3.21 -1.88
CA ARG A 33 6.98 4.41 -1.32
C ARG A 33 5.94 4.04 -0.27
N LEU A 34 5.15 3.00 -0.53
CA LEU A 34 4.14 2.51 0.40
C LEU A 34 4.78 1.99 1.68
N ARG A 35 5.83 1.17 1.57
CA ARG A 35 6.60 0.68 2.72
C ARG A 35 7.16 1.83 3.56
N ARG A 36 7.85 2.78 2.93
CA ARG A 36 8.39 3.96 3.62
C ARG A 36 7.31 4.82 4.28
N ARG A 37 6.11 4.88 3.72
CA ARG A 37 4.98 5.60 4.34
C ARG A 37 4.52 4.90 5.61
N GLY A 38 4.44 3.57 5.61
CA GLY A 38 4.17 2.76 6.80
C GLY A 38 5.21 2.99 7.89
N ASP A 39 6.50 2.87 7.54
CA ASP A 39 7.61 3.08 8.49
C ASP A 39 7.57 4.48 9.13
N ARG A 40 7.31 5.52 8.32
CA ARG A 40 7.16 6.90 8.84
C ARG A 40 5.99 7.05 9.80
N LEU A 41 4.84 6.45 9.49
CA LEU A 41 3.67 6.50 10.37
C LEU A 41 3.96 5.79 11.69
N GLN A 42 4.57 4.60 11.64
CA GLN A 42 4.96 3.86 12.83
C GLN A 42 5.94 4.68 13.71
N ALA A 43 6.93 5.33 13.09
CA ALA A 43 7.86 6.21 13.80
C ALA A 43 7.15 7.42 14.46
N VAL A 44 6.16 8.01 13.79
CA VAL A 44 5.35 9.10 14.36
C VAL A 44 4.55 8.62 15.57
N PHE A 45 3.86 7.47 15.46
CA PHE A 45 3.11 6.91 16.59
C PHE A 45 4.01 6.58 17.77
N ALA A 46 5.15 5.93 17.53
CA ALA A 46 6.14 5.60 18.56
C ALA A 46 6.66 6.86 19.27
N ARG A 47 6.93 7.94 18.54
CA ARG A 47 7.36 9.23 19.12
C ARG A 47 6.32 9.81 20.09
N HIS A 48 5.04 9.51 19.90
CA HIS A 48 3.96 9.96 20.77
C HIS A 48 3.55 8.90 21.81
N GLY A 49 4.35 7.84 22.00
CA GLY A 49 4.07 6.77 22.95
C GLY A 49 2.89 5.88 22.54
N VAL A 50 2.47 5.93 21.28
CA VAL A 50 1.41 5.09 20.73
C VAL A 50 2.04 3.86 20.09
N GLU A 51 1.72 2.69 20.61
CA GLU A 51 2.13 1.42 20.03
C GLU A 51 1.18 1.01 18.89
N VAL A 52 1.75 0.68 17.73
CA VAL A 52 1.00 0.14 16.60
C VAL A 52 1.08 -1.38 16.66
N THR A 53 -0.01 -2.02 17.09
CA THR A 53 -0.07 -3.48 17.19
C THR A 53 -0.66 -4.12 15.93
N PRO A 54 -0.30 -5.37 15.59
CA PRO A 54 -0.88 -6.09 14.47
C PRO A 54 -2.42 -6.19 14.55
N GLU A 55 -2.97 -6.41 15.74
CA GLU A 55 -4.40 -6.51 15.98
C GLU A 55 -5.10 -5.16 15.73
N GLY A 56 -4.47 -4.07 16.17
CA GLY A 56 -4.96 -2.71 15.93
C GLY A 56 -4.97 -2.35 14.45
N VAL A 57 -3.94 -2.76 13.70
CA VAL A 57 -3.86 -2.60 12.24
C VAL A 57 -4.97 -3.39 11.55
N ALA A 58 -5.18 -4.66 11.92
CA ALA A 58 -6.23 -5.50 11.35
C ALA A 58 -7.64 -4.92 11.62
N ALA A 59 -7.90 -4.49 12.86
CA ALA A 59 -9.17 -3.87 13.24
C ALA A 59 -9.42 -2.55 12.48
N MET A 60 -8.38 -1.73 12.29
CA MET A 60 -8.48 -0.51 11.50
C MET A 60 -8.71 -0.82 10.01
N GLY A 61 -8.04 -1.83 9.46
CA GLY A 61 -8.23 -2.31 8.09
C GLY A 61 -9.69 -2.67 7.81
N ALA A 62 -10.30 -3.49 8.67
CA ALA A 62 -11.71 -3.88 8.54
C ALA A 62 -12.66 -2.67 8.58
N ARG A 63 -12.37 -1.65 9.41
CA ARG A 63 -13.16 -0.42 9.46
C ARG A 63 -13.07 0.38 8.16
N ILE A 64 -11.88 0.49 7.59
CA ILE A 64 -11.65 1.19 6.32
C ILE A 64 -12.37 0.45 5.19
N GLU A 65 -12.26 -0.87 5.12
CA GLU A 65 -12.97 -1.67 4.11
C GLU A 65 -14.49 -1.50 4.21
N ALA A 66 -15.04 -1.58 5.42
CA ALA A 66 -16.48 -1.35 5.64
C ALA A 66 -16.90 0.05 5.19
N GLN A 67 -16.09 1.07 5.46
CA GLN A 67 -16.35 2.44 4.99
C GLN A 67 -16.27 2.55 3.46
N GLN A 68 -15.26 1.94 2.83
CA GLN A 68 -15.14 1.94 1.37
C GLN A 68 -16.31 1.23 0.69
N SER A 69 -16.76 0.10 1.22
CA SER A 69 -17.94 -0.63 0.72
C SER A 69 -19.20 0.24 0.78
N ARG A 70 -19.42 0.99 1.87
CA ARG A 70 -20.52 1.95 1.97
C ARG A 70 -20.43 3.06 0.94
N LEU A 71 -19.23 3.60 0.71
CA LEU A 71 -19.02 4.64 -0.30
C LEU A 71 -19.25 4.13 -1.73
N ARG A 72 -18.79 2.91 -2.03
CA ARG A 72 -19.05 2.25 -3.33
C ARG A 72 -20.54 2.01 -3.55
N ALA A 73 -21.25 1.51 -2.54
CA ALA A 73 -22.70 1.31 -2.61
C ALA A 73 -23.46 2.62 -2.87
N ARG A 74 -23.05 3.72 -2.21
CA ARG A 74 -23.65 5.05 -2.46
C ARG A 74 -23.38 5.58 -3.86
N ARG A 75 -22.18 5.35 -4.41
CA ARG A 75 -21.86 5.74 -5.80
C ARG A 75 -22.69 4.95 -6.81
N GLY A 76 -22.80 3.63 -6.64
CA GLY A 76 -23.64 2.80 -7.52
C GLY A 76 -25.13 3.15 -7.43
N ALA A 77 -25.63 3.54 -6.25
CA ALA A 77 -27.01 4.00 -6.09
C ALA A 77 -27.25 5.39 -6.72
N GLY A 78 -26.23 6.25 -6.81
CA GLY A 78 -26.31 7.56 -7.44
C GLY A 78 -26.16 7.54 -8.98
N GLU A 79 -25.63 6.46 -9.55
CA GLU A 79 -25.57 6.25 -11.01
C GLU A 79 -26.85 5.61 -11.58
N ALA A 80 -27.72 5.08 -10.71
CA ALA A 80 -28.96 4.39 -11.08
C ALA A 80 -30.23 5.26 -10.90
N ALA A 81 -30.09 6.55 -10.61
CA ALA A 81 -31.16 7.54 -10.45
C ALA A 81 -30.99 8.68 -11.45
#